data_AF-A0A497EZK2-F1
#
_entry.id   AF-A0A497EZK2-F1
#
_cell.length_a   1.000
_cell.length_b   1.000
_cell.length_c   1.000
_cell.angle_alpha   90.00
_cell.angle_beta   90.00
_cell.angle_gamma   90.00
#
_symmetry.space_group_name_H-M   'P 1'
#
loop_
_entity.id
_entity.type
_entity.pdbx_description
1 polymer ?
#
loop_
_entity_poly.entity_id
_entity_poly.type
_entity_poly.pdbx_seq_one_letter_code
_entity_poly.pdbx_strand_id
1 'polypeptide(L)'
;MSDPTEQQEQVAVIGWLKANNVSFFAPPSSFFSSAKKDKRFFGMIGKLKSAGWSKGFPDLIIFLNGRTVFIEMKTLNTGVVSPAQKAWLEKLRSLGHDAYICKGADAAIEQINKCIQHGGEFWELGL
;
A
#
# COMPACT_ATOMS: atom_id res chain seq x y z
N MET A 1 15.67 5.98 -20.84
CA MET A 1 15.68 5.34 -19.49
C MET A 1 14.47 4.44 -19.41
N SER A 2 14.58 3.25 -18.82
CA SER A 2 13.42 2.40 -18.56
C SER A 2 12.57 2.98 -17.43
N ASP A 3 11.26 2.78 -17.48
CA ASP A 3 10.35 3.18 -16.40
C ASP A 3 10.79 2.59 -15.06
N PRO A 4 10.58 3.32 -13.93
CA PRO A 4 10.87 2.77 -12.61
C PRO A 4 10.05 1.51 -12.31
N THR A 5 10.67 0.58 -11.59
CA THR A 5 9.97 -0.60 -11.06
C THR A 5 8.98 -0.20 -9.96
N GLU A 6 7.96 -1.03 -9.71
CA GLU A 6 6.97 -0.80 -8.65
C GLU A 6 7.66 -0.60 -7.28
N GLN A 7 8.75 -1.33 -7.03
CA GLN A 7 9.55 -1.18 -5.82
C GLN A 7 10.30 0.16 -5.76
N GLN A 8 10.85 0.64 -6.88
CA GLN A 8 11.49 1.96 -6.92
C GLN A 8 10.48 3.08 -6.67
N GLU A 9 9.28 2.98 -7.26
CA GLU A 9 8.18 3.91 -7.00
C GLU A 9 7.78 3.90 -5.52
N GLN A 10 7.59 2.72 -4.92
CA GLN A 10 7.27 2.59 -3.49
C GLN A 10 8.38 3.19 -2.59
N VAL A 11 9.65 2.97 -2.93
CA VAL A 11 10.79 3.55 -2.19
C VAL A 11 10.75 5.08 -2.22
N ALA A 12 10.37 5.69 -3.36
CA ALA A 12 10.21 7.13 -3.46
C ALA A 12 9.07 7.65 -2.56
N VAL A 13 7.91 6.97 -2.54
CA VAL A 13 6.80 7.31 -1.62
C VAL A 13 7.24 7.19 -0.16
N ILE A 14 7.94 6.13 0.21
CA ILE A 14 8.49 5.94 1.56
C ILE A 14 9.46 7.07 1.94
N GLY A 15 10.32 7.49 1.02
CA GLY A 15 11.22 8.63 1.21
C GLY A 15 10.44 9.92 1.53
N TRP A 16 9.39 10.18 0.76
CA TRP A 16 8.50 11.32 0.98
C TRP A 16 7.76 11.23 2.33
N LEU A 17 7.19 10.07 2.68
CA LEU A 17 6.50 9.87 3.96
C LEU A 17 7.43 10.16 5.16
N LYS A 18 8.67 9.65 5.10
CA LYS A 18 9.69 9.91 6.13
C LYS A 18 10.05 11.39 6.22
N ALA A 19 10.26 12.05 5.08
CA ALA A 19 10.60 13.47 5.03
C ALA A 19 9.49 14.37 5.60
N ASN A 20 8.23 13.93 5.52
CA ASN A 20 7.05 14.66 6.02
C ASN A 20 6.55 14.16 7.38
N ASN A 21 7.31 13.30 8.06
CA ASN A 21 6.97 12.72 9.36
C ASN A 21 5.57 12.06 9.41
N VAL A 22 5.16 11.44 8.29
CA VAL A 22 3.89 10.71 8.18
C VAL A 22 4.09 9.29 8.69
N SER A 23 3.22 8.81 9.57
CA SER A 23 3.30 7.45 10.11
C SER A 23 2.82 6.42 9.09
N PHE A 24 3.60 5.37 8.86
CA PHE A 24 3.25 4.32 7.90
C PHE A 24 3.85 2.95 8.29
N PHE A 25 3.32 1.90 7.68
CA PHE A 25 3.86 0.55 7.68
C PHE A 25 3.84 0.00 6.25
N ALA A 26 4.94 -0.61 5.81
CA ALA A 26 5.05 -1.28 4.53
C ALA A 26 5.15 -2.79 4.75
N PRO A 27 4.08 -3.57 4.54
CA PRO A 27 4.14 -5.02 4.65
C PRO A 27 5.20 -5.61 3.71
N PRO A 28 5.86 -6.72 4.08
CA PRO A 28 6.87 -7.36 3.23
C PRO A 28 6.24 -8.15 2.06
N SER A 29 5.02 -7.81 1.62
CA SER A 29 4.31 -8.49 0.53
C SER A 29 5.06 -8.38 -0.80
N SER A 30 5.59 -7.20 -1.11
CA SER A 30 6.36 -6.94 -2.34
C SER A 30 7.69 -7.71 -2.41
N PHE A 31 8.29 -8.06 -1.27
CA PHE A 31 9.50 -8.90 -1.20
C PHE A 31 9.29 -10.29 -1.82
N PHE A 32 8.09 -10.88 -1.63
CA PHE A 32 7.82 -12.24 -2.12
C PHE A 32 7.61 -12.30 -3.64
N SER A 33 7.28 -11.18 -4.30
CA SER A 33 7.08 -11.13 -5.75
C SER A 33 8.39 -11.35 -6.52
N SER A 34 9.50 -10.86 -5.99
CA SER A 34 10.84 -10.96 -6.60
C SER A 34 11.64 -12.19 -6.15
N ALA A 35 11.13 -12.95 -5.18
CA ALA A 35 11.84 -14.09 -4.61
C ALA A 35 11.85 -15.33 -5.53
N LYS A 36 12.95 -16.11 -5.51
CA LYS A 36 13.05 -17.38 -6.23
C LYS A 36 12.02 -18.39 -5.66
N LYS A 37 11.16 -18.91 -6.54
CA LYS A 37 10.06 -19.81 -6.18
C LYS A 37 10.51 -21.28 -6.08
N ASP A 38 11.37 -21.59 -5.11
CA ASP A 38 11.82 -22.95 -4.82
C ASP A 38 11.00 -23.62 -3.68
N LYS A 39 11.31 -24.89 -3.36
CA LYS A 39 10.61 -25.63 -2.29
C LYS A 39 10.68 -24.91 -0.93
N ARG A 40 11.79 -24.23 -0.63
CA ARG A 40 11.95 -23.48 0.64
C ARG A 40 11.07 -22.25 0.65
N PHE A 41 10.98 -21.52 -0.47
CA PHE A 41 10.05 -20.42 -0.65
C PHE A 41 8.60 -20.85 -0.38
N PHE A 42 8.14 -21.94 -0.99
CA PHE A 42 6.77 -22.42 -0.74
C PHE A 42 6.54 -22.89 0.70
N GLY A 43 7.53 -23.53 1.33
CA GLY A 43 7.47 -23.88 2.75
C GLY A 43 7.35 -22.65 3.67
N MET A 44 8.09 -21.58 3.37
CA MET A 44 8.00 -20.30 4.08
C MET A 44 6.62 -19.64 3.88
N ILE A 45 6.12 -19.57 2.65
CA ILE A 45 4.78 -19.03 2.35
C ILE A 45 3.69 -19.81 3.10
N GLY A 46 3.82 -21.14 3.21
CA GLY A 46 2.92 -21.96 4.01
C GLY A 46 2.87 -21.51 5.47
N LYS A 47 4.04 -21.34 6.10
CA LYS A 47 4.16 -20.85 7.49
C LYS A 47 3.60 -19.44 7.66
N LEU A 48 3.85 -18.55 6.70
CA LEU A 48 3.33 -17.18 6.73
C LEU A 48 1.81 -17.16 6.66
N LYS A 49 1.20 -17.96 5.77
CA LYS A 49 -0.25 -18.08 5.68
C LYS A 49 -0.86 -18.59 6.98
N SER A 50 -0.26 -19.60 7.62
CA SER A 50 -0.73 -20.09 8.92
C SER A 50 -0.58 -19.06 10.04
N ALA A 51 0.34 -18.11 9.89
CA ALA A 51 0.52 -17.00 10.82
C ALA A 51 -0.32 -15.75 10.46
N GLY A 52 -1.27 -15.85 9.51
CA GLY A 52 -2.19 -14.77 9.15
C GLY A 52 -1.72 -13.87 8.00
N TRP A 53 -0.60 -14.18 7.33
CA TRP A 53 -0.20 -13.44 6.13
C TRP A 53 -1.24 -13.59 5.01
N SER A 54 -1.65 -12.45 4.47
CA SER A 54 -2.68 -12.37 3.45
C SER A 54 -2.09 -11.96 2.10
N LYS A 55 -2.23 -12.82 1.10
CA LYS A 55 -1.80 -12.52 -0.26
C LYS A 55 -2.60 -11.34 -0.82
N GLY A 56 -1.91 -10.42 -1.49
CA GLY A 56 -2.53 -9.26 -2.14
C GLY A 56 -2.98 -8.16 -1.19
N PHE A 57 -2.55 -8.22 0.08
CA PHE A 57 -2.73 -7.11 0.99
C PHE A 57 -1.95 -5.87 0.48
N PRO A 58 -2.48 -4.64 0.61
CA PRO A 58 -1.87 -3.44 0.05
C PRO A 58 -0.42 -3.18 0.47
N ASP A 59 0.34 -2.54 -0.42
CA ASP A 59 1.79 -2.32 -0.27
C ASP A 59 2.15 -1.33 0.85
N LEU A 60 1.29 -0.35 1.13
CA LEU A 60 1.49 0.64 2.18
C LEU A 60 0.22 0.79 3.02
N ILE A 61 0.42 0.91 4.33
CA ILE A 61 -0.57 1.34 5.32
C ILE A 61 -0.08 2.67 5.87
N ILE A 62 -0.93 3.69 5.84
CA ILE A 62 -0.60 5.05 6.28
C ILE A 62 -1.59 5.42 7.38
N PHE A 63 -1.05 5.86 8.51
CA PHE A 63 -1.82 6.19 9.70
C PHE A 63 -1.96 7.70 9.79
N LEU A 64 -3.20 8.17 9.64
CA LEU A 64 -3.60 9.56 9.80
C LEU A 64 -4.48 9.69 11.04
N ASN A 65 -4.81 10.91 11.45
CA ASN A 65 -5.56 11.13 12.68
C ASN A 65 -6.98 10.55 12.59
N GLY A 66 -7.23 9.41 13.24
CA GLY A 66 -8.50 8.68 13.20
C GLY A 66 -8.79 7.95 11.89
N ARG A 67 -7.85 7.94 10.92
CA ARG A 67 -8.04 7.33 9.59
C ARG A 67 -6.86 6.44 9.22
N THR A 68 -7.14 5.42 8.43
CA THR A 68 -6.10 4.54 7.87
C THR A 68 -6.25 4.51 6.36
N VAL A 69 -5.17 4.86 5.67
CA VAL A 69 -5.10 4.89 4.20
C VAL A 69 -4.24 3.73 3.73
N PHE A 70 -4.79 2.92 2.83
CA PHE A 70 -4.11 1.82 2.19
C PHE A 70 -3.76 2.20 0.75
N ILE A 71 -2.50 2.04 0.37
CA ILE A 71 -2.05 2.29 -1.00
C ILE A 71 -1.52 0.98 -1.59
N GLU A 72 -2.10 0.59 -2.72
CA GLU A 72 -1.59 -0.44 -3.61
C GLU A 72 -0.79 0.24 -4.73
N MET A 73 0.51 0.02 -4.76
CA MET A 73 1.43 0.64 -5.73
C MET A 73 1.39 -0.14 -7.03
N LYS A 74 1.48 0.57 -8.16
CA LYS A 74 1.62 -0.02 -9.50
C LYS A 74 2.66 0.75 -10.28
N THR A 75 3.36 0.09 -11.20
CA THR A 75 4.20 0.82 -12.18
C THR A 75 3.34 1.76 -13.01
N LEU A 76 3.96 2.82 -13.52
CA LEU A 76 3.29 3.88 -14.28
C LEU A 76 2.48 3.32 -15.47
N ASN A 77 3.09 2.44 -16.26
CA ASN A 77 2.54 2.02 -17.55
C ASN A 77 2.06 0.56 -17.59
N THR A 78 2.66 -0.34 -16.82
CA THR A 78 2.47 -1.80 -16.99
C THR A 78 1.78 -2.49 -15.82
N GLY A 79 1.60 -1.79 -14.70
CA GLY A 79 1.13 -2.37 -13.45
C GLY A 79 -0.35 -2.69 -13.50
N VAL A 80 -0.67 -3.97 -13.32
CA VAL A 80 -2.06 -4.46 -13.27
C VAL A 80 -2.38 -4.91 -11.85
N VAL A 81 -3.58 -4.58 -11.39
CA VAL A 81 -4.09 -5.01 -10.08
C VAL A 81 -4.61 -6.44 -10.21
N SER A 82 -4.07 -7.33 -9.39
CA SER A 82 -4.51 -8.73 -9.34
C SER A 82 -5.90 -8.87 -8.70
N PRO A 83 -6.63 -9.97 -8.96
CA PRO A 83 -7.92 -10.22 -8.32
C PRO A 83 -7.86 -10.21 -6.78
N ALA A 84 -6.76 -10.71 -6.19
CA ALA A 84 -6.58 -10.73 -4.74
C ALA A 84 -6.39 -9.32 -4.16
N GLN A 85 -5.62 -8.47 -4.84
CA GLN A 85 -5.47 -7.05 -4.47
C GLN A 85 -6.81 -6.32 -4.57
N LYS A 86 -7.55 -6.56 -5.66
CA LYS A 86 -8.87 -5.96 -5.87
C LYS A 86 -9.86 -6.33 -4.75
N ALA A 87 -9.91 -7.60 -4.37
CA ALA A 87 -10.76 -8.08 -3.27
C ALA A 87 -10.39 -7.44 -1.92
N TRP A 88 -9.08 -7.26 -1.63
CA TRP A 88 -8.65 -6.56 -0.42
C TRP A 88 -9.06 -5.09 -0.42
N LEU A 89 -8.85 -4.38 -1.53
CA LEU A 89 -9.22 -2.98 -1.66
C LEU A 89 -10.73 -2.77 -1.50
N GLU A 90 -11.55 -3.61 -2.12
CA GLU A 90 -13.01 -3.60 -1.97
C GLU A 90 -13.43 -3.85 -0.51
N LYS A 91 -12.82 -4.85 0.15
CA LYS A 91 -13.07 -5.15 1.55
C LYS A 91 -12.66 -4.01 2.49
N LEU A 92 -11.50 -3.39 2.28
CA LEU A 92 -11.03 -2.29 3.11
C LEU A 92 -11.96 -1.08 3.00
N ARG A 93 -12.40 -0.75 1.77
CA ARG A 93 -13.39 0.31 1.53
C ARG A 93 -14.73 0.01 2.21
N SER A 94 -15.21 -1.24 2.14
CA SER A 94 -16.48 -1.61 2.78
C SER A 94 -16.41 -1.57 4.32
N LEU A 95 -15.21 -1.65 4.89
CA LEU A 95 -14.95 -1.48 6.32
C LEU A 95 -14.74 0.00 6.73
N GLY A 96 -14.89 0.95 5.79
CA GLY A 96 -14.76 2.38 6.05
C GLY A 96 -13.32 2.91 6.00
N HIS A 97 -12.36 2.11 5.51
CA HIS A 97 -11.00 2.57 5.30
C HIS A 97 -10.84 3.22 3.92
N ASP A 98 -9.91 4.17 3.86
CA ASP A 98 -9.41 4.71 2.61
C ASP A 98 -8.51 3.68 1.93
N ALA A 99 -8.81 3.27 0.69
CA ALA A 99 -7.95 2.36 -0.05
C ALA A 99 -7.86 2.74 -1.52
N TYR A 100 -6.64 2.90 -2.04
CA TYR A 100 -6.39 3.42 -3.39
C TYR A 100 -5.37 2.58 -4.15
N ILE A 101 -5.53 2.57 -5.47
CA ILE A 101 -4.52 2.05 -6.41
C ILE A 101 -3.80 3.28 -6.97
N CYS A 102 -2.48 3.31 -6.86
CA CYS A 102 -1.67 4.44 -7.31
C CYS A 102 -0.62 3.97 -8.31
N LYS A 103 -0.59 4.62 -9.48
CA LYS A 103 0.39 4.34 -10.55
C LYS A 103 1.56 5.32 -10.43
N GLY A 104 2.72 4.81 -10.03
CA GLY A 104 3.90 5.63 -9.75
C GLY A 104 3.83 6.41 -8.44
N ALA A 105 4.98 6.94 -8.03
CA ALA A 105 5.14 7.65 -6.77
C ALA A 105 4.37 8.97 -6.73
N ASP A 106 4.35 9.72 -7.83
CA ASP A 106 3.68 11.02 -7.89
C ASP A 106 2.18 10.90 -7.60
N ALA A 107 1.51 9.94 -8.25
CA ALA A 107 0.08 9.69 -8.03
C ALA A 107 -0.21 9.21 -6.59
N ALA A 108 0.70 8.41 -6.01
CA ALA A 108 0.57 7.98 -4.62
C ALA A 108 0.72 9.16 -3.65
N ILE A 109 1.76 9.98 -3.82
CA ILE A 109 2.03 11.15 -2.97
C ILE A 109 0.88 12.16 -3.08
N GLU A 110 0.38 12.42 -4.29
CA GLU A 110 -0.77 13.29 -4.50
C GLU A 110 -2.00 12.77 -3.75
N GLN A 111 -2.31 11.47 -3.86
CA GLN A 111 -3.43 10.87 -3.17
C GLN A 111 -3.29 10.92 -1.64
N ILE A 112 -2.08 10.67 -1.13
CA ILE A 112 -1.78 10.76 0.31
C ILE A 112 -1.98 12.19 0.81
N ASN A 113 -1.49 13.19 0.07
CA ASN A 113 -1.70 14.60 0.40
C ASN A 113 -3.18 14.98 0.44
N LYS A 114 -3.98 14.50 -0.52
CA LYS A 114 -5.44 14.68 -0.47
C LYS A 114 -6.01 14.09 0.82
N CYS A 115 -5.63 12.87 1.20
CA CYS A 115 -6.13 12.24 2.42
C CYS A 115 -5.75 13.03 3.68
N ILE A 116 -4.53 13.59 3.74
CA ILE A 116 -4.08 14.45 4.84
C ILE A 116 -4.93 15.72 4.94
N GLN A 117 -5.18 16.39 3.81
CA GLN A 117 -5.96 17.64 3.77
C GLN A 117 -7.42 17.44 4.20
N HIS A 118 -8.06 16.35 3.73
CA HIS A 118 -9.45 16.05 4.09
C HIS A 118 -9.59 15.50 5.53
N GLY A 119 -8.49 15.23 6.23
CA GLY A 119 -8.50 14.85 7.65
C GLY A 119 -8.66 16.03 8.62
N GLY A 120 -8.51 17.27 8.13
CA GLY A 120 -8.70 18.49 8.93
C GLY A 120 -10.18 18.77 9.28
N GLU A 121 -11.12 18.30 8.45
CA GLU A 121 -12.54 18.64 8.57
C GLU A 121 -13.28 17.81 9.64
N PHE A 122 -12.75 16.64 10.02
CA PHE A 122 -13.41 15.75 10.99
C PHE A 122 -13.30 16.24 12.44
N TRP A 123 -12.34 17.14 12.75
CA TRP A 123 -12.15 17.71 14.09
C TRP A 123 -12.93 19.01 14.33
N GLU A 124 -13.51 19.62 13.30
CA GLU A 124 -14.35 20.81 13.46
C GLU A 124 -15.79 20.49 13.90
N LEU A 125 -16.19 19.21 13.91
CA LEU A 125 -17.55 18.82 14.27
C LEU A 125 -17.75 18.37 15.73
N GLY A 126 -16.72 18.38 16.56
CA GLY A 126 -16.87 18.34 18.03
C GLY A 126 -17.92 17.36 18.58
N LEU A 127 -17.94 16.12 18.09
CA LEU A 127 -18.73 15.01 18.64
C LEU A 127 -17.85 14.10 19.50
#